data_AF-A0A1I5AW08-F1
#
_entry.id   AF-A0A1I5AW08-F1
#
_cell.length_a   1.000
_cell.length_b   1.000
_cell.length_c   1.000
_cell.angle_alpha   90.00
_cell.angle_beta   90.00
_cell.angle_gamma   90.00
#
_symmetry.space_group_name_H-M   'P 1'
#
loop_
_entity.id
_entity.type
_entity.pdbx_description
1 polymer ?
#
loop_
_entity_poly.entity_id
_entity_poly.type
_entity_poly.pdbx_seq_one_letter_code
_entity_poly.pdbx_strand_id
1 'polypeptide(L)'
;MQKLPLVLLACALASSAFAAPNPKSQSWEQCVQNVPAGVESEYGKAGVEEWIAEHCGAKRGASKGLRQNDCAQLFAVMRKCTTEGSPDGLFGMGNATRMSVQELLGQKMSDAFDADCIKAGQSKKAPNKNAFQKKYCTAK
;
A
#
# COMPACT_ATOMS: atom_id res chain seq x y z
N MET A 1 -61.43 -10.10 31.83
CA MET A 1 -60.14 -10.64 32.34
C MET A 1 -59.11 -10.55 31.23
N GLN A 2 -57.95 -9.99 31.56
CA GLN A 2 -56.82 -9.69 30.68
C GLN A 2 -56.23 -10.95 30.02
N LYS A 3 -55.69 -10.82 28.81
CA LYS A 3 -54.23 -10.86 28.56
C LYS A 3 -53.89 -10.63 27.08
N LEU A 4 -52.85 -9.82 26.91
CA LEU A 4 -52.22 -9.32 25.69
C LEU A 4 -51.73 -10.42 24.74
N PRO A 5 -51.52 -10.10 23.44
CA PRO A 5 -50.81 -10.96 22.51
C PRO A 5 -49.35 -11.09 22.95
N LEU A 6 -48.93 -12.32 23.29
CA LEU A 6 -47.54 -12.65 23.52
C LEU A 6 -46.79 -12.61 22.18
N VAL A 7 -45.98 -11.57 22.05
CA VAL A 7 -44.80 -11.52 21.18
C VAL A 7 -43.85 -12.64 21.62
N LEU A 8 -43.82 -13.75 20.89
CA LEU A 8 -42.74 -14.76 20.88
C LEU A 8 -42.03 -14.55 19.54
N LEU A 9 -40.96 -13.76 19.47
CA LEU A 9 -39.59 -14.13 19.80
C LEU A 9 -39.23 -15.57 19.39
N ALA A 10 -38.78 -15.72 18.15
CA ALA A 10 -37.73 -16.68 17.77
C ALA A 10 -37.23 -16.36 16.35
N CYS A 11 -36.30 -15.40 16.26
CA CYS A 11 -35.29 -15.39 15.20
C CYS A 11 -34.52 -16.71 15.26
N ALA A 12 -34.99 -17.74 14.56
CA ALA A 12 -34.33 -19.04 14.54
C ALA A 12 -34.50 -19.74 13.19
N LEU A 13 -34.42 -19.00 12.08
CA LEU A 13 -34.35 -19.57 10.73
C LEU A 13 -33.37 -18.76 9.87
N ALA A 14 -32.12 -18.71 10.32
CA ALA A 14 -30.98 -18.51 9.43
C ALA A 14 -29.73 -19.11 10.09
N SER A 15 -29.80 -20.40 10.43
CA SER A 15 -28.60 -21.24 10.44
C SER A 15 -28.13 -21.43 8.99
N SER A 16 -27.85 -20.32 8.29
CA SER A 16 -26.85 -20.38 7.22
C SER A 16 -25.56 -20.66 7.95
N ALA A 17 -25.21 -21.95 7.99
CA ALA A 17 -23.87 -22.40 8.27
C ALA A 17 -22.93 -21.41 7.57
N PHE A 18 -22.25 -20.59 8.37
CA PHE A 18 -21.03 -19.95 7.93
C PHE A 18 -20.08 -21.10 7.67
N ALA A 19 -20.17 -21.67 6.47
CA ALA A 19 -19.10 -22.43 5.88
C ALA A 19 -17.89 -21.52 6.05
N ALA A 20 -16.96 -21.94 6.92
CA ALA A 20 -15.64 -21.32 6.98
C ALA A 20 -15.18 -21.17 5.53
N PRO A 21 -14.86 -19.95 5.06
CA PRO A 21 -14.49 -19.75 3.68
C PRO A 21 -13.36 -20.72 3.38
N ASN A 22 -13.60 -21.59 2.40
CA ASN A 22 -12.58 -22.50 1.90
C ASN A 22 -11.33 -21.66 1.57
N PRO A 23 -10.13 -21.99 2.09
CA PRO A 23 -8.90 -21.23 1.85
C PRO A 23 -8.36 -21.41 0.41
N LYS A 24 -9.26 -21.58 -0.57
CA LYS A 24 -8.94 -21.47 -1.99
C LYS A 24 -8.87 -20.00 -2.36
N SER A 25 -7.79 -19.36 -1.91
CA SER A 25 -7.15 -18.20 -2.54
C SER A 25 -8.13 -17.24 -3.25
N GLN A 26 -8.86 -16.43 -2.49
CA GLN A 26 -9.45 -15.23 -3.10
C GLN A 26 -8.32 -14.39 -3.71
N SER A 27 -8.56 -13.80 -4.89
CA SER A 27 -7.54 -12.95 -5.50
C SER A 27 -7.32 -11.74 -4.60
N TRP A 28 -6.07 -11.22 -4.58
CA TRP A 28 -5.73 -10.04 -3.79
C TRP A 28 -6.72 -8.89 -4.01
N GLU A 29 -7.14 -8.67 -5.26
CA GLU A 29 -8.08 -7.61 -5.64
C GLU A 29 -9.46 -7.78 -5.01
N GLN A 30 -9.95 -9.02 -4.90
CA GLN A 30 -11.23 -9.30 -4.23
C GLN A 30 -11.13 -9.05 -2.73
N CYS A 31 -9.97 -9.34 -2.13
CA CYS A 31 -9.76 -9.12 -0.70
C CYS A 31 -9.58 -7.66 -0.34
N VAL A 32 -8.89 -6.87 -1.18
CA VAL A 32 -8.78 -5.42 -0.99
C VAL A 32 -10.16 -4.75 -0.92
N GLN A 33 -11.14 -5.21 -1.71
CA GLN A 33 -12.51 -4.67 -1.67
C GLN A 33 -13.24 -4.98 -0.36
N ASN A 34 -12.80 -5.98 0.39
CA ASN A 34 -13.39 -6.40 1.66
C ASN A 34 -12.64 -5.84 2.89
N VAL A 35 -11.54 -5.12 2.69
CA VAL A 35 -10.79 -4.50 3.78
C VAL A 35 -11.65 -3.39 4.40
N PRO A 36 -11.87 -3.39 5.72
CA PRO A 36 -12.59 -2.31 6.38
C PRO A 36 -11.90 -0.96 6.15
N ALA A 37 -12.68 0.09 5.84
CA ALA A 37 -12.15 1.43 5.55
C ALA A 37 -11.27 2.03 6.67
N GLY A 38 -11.41 1.54 7.91
CA GLY A 38 -10.57 1.95 9.04
C GLY A 38 -9.17 1.34 9.04
N VAL A 39 -8.94 0.19 8.39
CA VAL A 39 -7.66 -0.51 8.43
C VAL A 39 -6.55 0.30 7.76
N GLU A 40 -6.81 0.87 6.57
CA GLU A 40 -5.83 1.74 5.90
C GLU A 40 -5.60 3.05 6.68
N SER A 41 -6.64 3.60 7.30
CA SER A 41 -6.52 4.84 8.08
C SER A 41 -5.75 4.66 9.39
N GLU A 42 -5.83 3.47 10.01
CA GLU A 42 -5.24 3.19 11.32
C GLU A 42 -3.84 2.59 11.20
N TYR A 43 -3.62 1.72 10.20
CA TYR A 43 -2.39 0.94 10.05
C TYR A 43 -1.67 1.17 8.71
N GLY A 44 -2.20 2.05 7.86
CA GLY A 44 -1.63 2.32 6.54
C GLY A 44 -1.71 1.11 5.61
N LYS A 45 -0.99 1.20 4.48
CA LYS A 45 -0.97 0.15 3.47
C LYS A 45 -0.42 -1.17 4.01
N ALA A 46 0.62 -1.14 4.84
CA ALA A 46 1.19 -2.35 5.45
C ALA A 46 0.15 -3.11 6.29
N GLY A 47 -0.68 -2.42 7.08
CA GLY A 47 -1.74 -3.06 7.85
C GLY A 47 -2.89 -3.60 6.98
N VAL A 48 -3.15 -2.98 5.83
CA VAL A 48 -4.05 -3.56 4.81
C VAL A 48 -3.47 -4.89 4.29
N GLU A 49 -2.16 -4.95 4.04
CA GLU A 49 -1.53 -6.16 3.54
C GLU A 49 -1.52 -7.29 4.57
N GLU A 50 -1.25 -6.95 5.83
CA GLU A 50 -1.31 -7.87 6.97
C GLU A 50 -2.73 -8.38 7.20
N TRP A 51 -3.72 -7.48 7.18
CA TRP A 51 -5.13 -7.85 7.30
C TRP A 51 -5.56 -8.82 6.20
N ILE A 52 -5.20 -8.54 4.94
CA ILE A 52 -5.52 -9.44 3.82
C ILE A 52 -4.78 -10.78 3.96
N ALA A 53 -3.51 -10.78 4.38
CA ALA A 53 -2.78 -12.03 4.59
C ALA A 53 -3.42 -12.89 5.69
N GLU A 54 -3.87 -12.27 6.79
CA GLU A 54 -4.50 -12.95 7.92
C GLU A 54 -5.94 -13.40 7.64
N HIS A 55 -6.75 -12.55 7.01
CA HIS A 55 -8.20 -12.75 6.90
C HIS A 55 -8.61 -13.39 5.57
N CYS A 56 -7.78 -13.26 4.53
CA CYS A 56 -8.03 -13.82 3.21
C CYS A 56 -7.04 -14.92 2.80
N GLY A 57 -5.90 -15.06 3.50
CA GLY A 57 -4.81 -15.93 3.07
C GLY A 57 -4.20 -15.55 1.70
N ALA A 58 -4.57 -14.37 1.18
CA ALA A 58 -4.12 -13.87 -0.09
C ALA A 58 -2.81 -13.11 0.15
N LYS A 59 -1.73 -13.58 -0.45
CA LYS A 59 -0.52 -12.77 -0.55
C LYS A 59 -0.65 -11.88 -1.76
N ARG A 60 -0.28 -10.60 -1.62
CA ARG A 60 -0.12 -9.72 -2.77
C ARG A 60 0.83 -10.44 -3.73
N GLY A 61 0.32 -10.87 -4.88
CA GLY A 61 1.17 -11.42 -5.92
C GLY A 61 2.28 -10.42 -6.15
N ALA A 62 3.55 -10.87 -6.16
CA ALA A 62 4.70 -10.01 -6.39
C ALA A 62 4.39 -9.15 -7.61
N SER A 63 4.01 -7.90 -7.37
CA SER A 63 3.57 -7.02 -8.43
C SER A 63 4.80 -6.83 -9.29
N LYS A 64 4.78 -7.41 -10.50
CA LYS A 64 5.87 -7.37 -11.47
C LYS A 64 6.05 -5.94 -11.97
N GLY A 65 6.45 -5.03 -11.10
CA GLY A 65 6.52 -3.59 -11.35
C GLY A 65 5.69 -2.77 -10.35
N LEU A 66 6.23 -1.60 -10.00
CA LEU A 66 5.48 -0.57 -9.32
C LEU A 66 4.24 -0.21 -10.13
N ARG A 67 3.09 -0.05 -9.45
CA ARG A 67 1.89 0.47 -10.11
C ARG A 67 2.19 1.87 -10.62
N GLN A 68 1.50 2.28 -11.68
CA GLN A 68 1.69 3.61 -12.28
C GLN A 68 1.54 4.76 -11.26
N ASN A 69 0.67 4.58 -10.26
CA ASN A 69 0.48 5.53 -9.16
C ASN A 69 1.68 5.56 -8.21
N ASP A 70 2.23 4.39 -7.85
CA ASP A 70 3.42 4.28 -6.99
C ASP A 70 4.65 4.89 -7.69
N CYS A 71 4.78 4.70 -9.00
CA CYS A 71 5.80 5.34 -9.81
C CYS A 71 5.67 6.88 -9.83
N ALA A 72 4.44 7.39 -9.91
CA ALA A 72 4.19 8.83 -9.84
C ALA A 72 4.55 9.42 -8.48
N GLN A 73 4.26 8.68 -7.39
CA GLN A 73 4.66 9.06 -6.03
C GLN A 73 6.18 9.13 -5.90
N LEU A 74 6.91 8.11 -6.35
CA LEU A 74 8.38 8.14 -6.32
C LEU A 74 8.95 9.27 -7.18
N PHE A 75 8.37 9.56 -8.35
CA PHE A 75 8.83 10.68 -9.17
C PHE A 75 8.62 12.02 -8.47
N ALA A 76 7.52 12.18 -7.72
CA ALA A 76 7.28 13.37 -6.91
C ALA A 76 8.32 13.52 -5.79
N VAL A 77 8.72 12.43 -5.14
CA VAL A 77 9.81 12.43 -4.15
C VAL A 77 11.12 12.90 -4.80
N MET A 78 11.49 12.31 -5.94
CA MET A 78 12.72 12.68 -6.67
C MET A 78 12.72 14.17 -7.06
N ARG A 79 11.56 14.70 -7.48
CA ARG A 79 11.40 16.13 -7.77
C ARG A 79 11.55 17.02 -6.53
N LYS A 80 11.07 16.58 -5.37
CA LYS A 80 11.27 17.31 -4.11
C LYS A 80 12.74 17.37 -3.74
N CYS A 81 13.50 16.28 -3.92
CA CYS A 81 14.97 16.31 -3.73
C CYS A 81 15.63 17.47 -4.48
N THR A 82 15.26 17.67 -5.75
CA THR A 82 15.75 18.80 -6.56
C THR A 82 15.28 20.17 -6.06
N THR A 83 14.01 20.28 -5.66
CA THR A 83 13.37 21.56 -5.34
C THR A 83 13.77 22.07 -3.96
N GLU A 84 13.84 21.16 -2.99
CA GLU A 84 14.29 21.42 -1.61
C GLU A 84 15.81 21.40 -1.50
N GLY A 85 16.50 20.90 -2.54
CA GLY A 85 17.96 20.87 -2.59
C GLY A 85 18.56 19.97 -1.53
N SER A 86 17.93 18.84 -1.20
CA SER A 86 18.31 17.95 -0.10
C SER A 86 19.71 17.34 -0.33
N PRO A 87 20.78 17.85 0.32
CA PRO A 87 22.10 17.26 0.17
C PRO A 87 22.19 15.91 0.90
N ASP A 88 21.31 15.70 1.88
CA ASP A 88 21.16 14.47 2.67
C ASP A 88 20.16 13.48 2.03
N GLY A 89 19.74 13.72 0.79
CA GLY A 89 18.84 12.81 0.08
C GLY A 89 17.51 12.61 0.80
N LEU A 90 17.08 11.36 0.89
CA LEU A 90 15.84 10.96 1.57
C LEU A 90 15.90 11.18 3.08
N PHE A 91 17.09 11.19 3.70
CA PHE A 91 17.21 11.49 5.13
C PHE A 91 16.75 12.92 5.43
N GLY A 92 17.09 13.87 4.56
CA GLY A 92 16.64 15.26 4.66
C GLY A 92 15.14 15.45 4.43
N MET A 93 14.44 14.45 3.87
CA MET A 93 13.01 14.50 3.54
C MET A 93 12.10 13.89 4.63
N GLY A 94 12.68 13.45 5.74
CA GLY A 94 11.97 12.87 6.87
C GLY A 94 11.68 11.36 6.75
N ASN A 95 11.50 10.74 7.93
CA ASN A 95 11.41 9.29 8.06
C ASN A 95 10.22 8.67 7.29
N ALA A 96 9.07 9.36 7.26
CA ALA A 96 7.88 8.89 6.53
C ALA A 96 8.12 8.74 5.02
N THR A 97 8.84 9.70 4.42
CA THR A 97 9.21 9.66 3.00
C THR A 97 10.16 8.49 2.74
N ARG A 98 11.18 8.34 3.60
CA ARG A 98 12.19 7.28 3.45
C ARG A 98 11.58 5.88 3.58
N MET A 99 10.70 5.67 4.56
CA MET A 99 9.95 4.43 4.74
C MET A 99 9.05 4.13 3.53
N SER A 100 8.33 5.13 3.02
CA SER A 100 7.50 4.98 1.82
C SER A 100 8.32 4.57 0.59
N VAL A 101 9.50 5.17 0.39
CA VAL A 101 10.40 4.81 -0.73
C VAL A 101 10.94 3.39 -0.57
N GLN A 102 11.33 2.99 0.64
CA GLN A 102 11.76 1.62 0.94
C GLN A 102 10.66 0.59 0.70
N GLU A 103 9.41 0.89 1.09
CA GLU A 103 8.25 0.03 0.86
C GLU A 103 8.00 -0.16 -0.65
N LEU A 104 8.07 0.93 -1.42
CA LEU A 104 7.78 0.91 -2.85
C LEU A 104 8.87 0.25 -3.68
N LEU A 105 10.15 0.44 -3.36
CA LEU A 105 11.29 -0.05 -4.15
C LEU A 105 11.95 -1.32 -3.59
N GLY A 106 11.73 -1.61 -2.31
CA GLY A 106 12.57 -2.53 -1.54
C GLY A 106 13.94 -1.92 -1.19
N GLN A 107 14.60 -2.50 -0.19
CA GLN A 107 15.81 -1.95 0.43
C GLN A 107 16.94 -1.65 -0.58
N LYS A 108 17.29 -2.61 -1.45
CA LYS A 108 18.38 -2.42 -2.45
C LYS A 108 18.15 -1.28 -3.44
N MET A 109 16.91 -1.11 -3.89
CA MET A 109 16.58 -0.05 -4.87
C MET A 109 16.34 1.30 -4.16
N SER A 110 16.00 1.29 -2.87
CA SER A 110 15.93 2.50 -2.06
C SER A 110 17.28 3.18 -1.90
N ASP A 111 18.36 2.43 -1.69
CA ASP A 111 19.72 3.01 -1.58
C ASP A 111 20.14 3.65 -2.91
N ALA A 112 19.84 2.98 -4.02
CA ALA A 112 20.08 3.53 -5.36
C ALA A 112 19.21 4.75 -5.68
N PHE A 113 18.01 4.83 -5.09
CA PHE A 113 17.14 6.00 -5.19
C PHE A 113 17.66 7.16 -4.35
N ASP A 114 18.14 6.90 -3.13
CA ASP A 114 18.72 7.90 -2.23
C ASP A 114 19.95 8.57 -2.86
N ALA A 115 20.86 7.77 -3.43
CA ALA A 115 22.02 8.29 -4.13
C ALA A 115 21.66 9.19 -5.34
N ASP A 116 20.59 8.86 -6.06
CA ASP A 116 20.08 9.67 -7.16
C ASP A 116 19.40 10.95 -6.64
N CYS A 117 18.68 10.87 -5.52
CA CYS A 117 18.05 12.00 -4.84
C CYS A 117 19.09 13.02 -4.37
N ILE A 118 20.20 12.57 -3.77
CA ILE A 118 21.34 13.42 -3.38
C ILE A 118 21.91 14.16 -4.60
N LYS A 119 22.17 13.43 -5.69
CA LYS A 119 22.69 14.02 -6.94
C LYS A 119 21.70 15.02 -7.55
N ALA A 120 20.41 14.71 -7.51
CA ALA A 120 19.36 15.59 -8.02
C ALA A 120 19.24 16.88 -7.18
N GLY A 121 19.38 16.78 -5.85
CA GLY A 121 19.41 17.93 -4.94
C GLY A 121 20.64 18.81 -5.14
N GLN A 122 21.83 18.21 -5.26
CA GLN A 122 23.09 18.93 -5.48
C GLN A 122 23.13 19.62 -6.84
N SER A 123 22.69 18.94 -7.91
CA SER A 123 22.70 19.49 -9.26
C SER A 123 21.57 20.50 -9.53
N LYS A 124 20.55 20.56 -8.65
CA LYS A 124 19.30 21.32 -8.84
C LYS A 124 18.66 21.11 -10.23
N LYS A 125 18.95 19.97 -10.87
CA LYS A 125 18.45 19.63 -12.19
C LYS A 125 17.20 18.78 -12.06
N ALA A 126 16.12 19.21 -12.72
CA ALA A 126 14.88 18.45 -12.73
C ALA A 126 15.11 17.05 -13.31
N PRO A 127 14.62 15.98 -12.64
CA PRO A 127 14.77 14.62 -13.12
C PRO A 127 13.99 14.42 -14.43
N ASN A 128 14.59 13.75 -15.40
CA ASN A 128 13.90 13.39 -16.64
C ASN A 128 12.91 12.25 -16.36
N LYS A 129 11.62 12.48 -16.62
CA LYS A 129 10.53 11.52 -16.37
C LYS A 129 10.75 10.17 -17.06
N ASN A 130 11.18 10.16 -18.31
CA ASN A 130 11.38 8.93 -19.08
C ASN A 130 12.57 8.12 -18.55
N ALA A 131 13.68 8.79 -18.23
CA ALA A 131 14.85 8.14 -17.64
C ALA A 131 14.55 7.57 -16.25
N PHE A 132 13.79 8.32 -15.44
CA PHE A 132 13.31 7.88 -14.14
C PHE A 132 12.43 6.63 -14.24
N GLN A 133 11.41 6.68 -15.11
CA GLN A 133 10.49 5.57 -15.30
C GLN A 133 11.21 4.29 -15.76
N LYS A 134 12.19 4.42 -16.66
CA LYS A 134 13.03 3.29 -17.10
C LYS A 134 13.90 2.70 -15.99
N LYS A 135 14.24 3.47 -14.96
CA LYS A 135 15.10 3.01 -13.86
C LYS A 135 14.31 2.41 -12.70
N TYR A 136 13.18 3.03 -12.34
CA TYR A 136 12.45 2.70 -11.12
C TYR A 136 11.05 2.12 -11.35
N CYS A 137 10.49 2.26 -12.55
CA CYS A 137 9.09 1.93 -12.80
C CYS A 137 8.87 0.87 -13.89
N THR A 138 9.91 0.45 -14.60
CA THR A 138 9.83 -0.71 -15.47
C THR A 138 9.89 -1.97 -14.62
N ALA A 139 8.74 -2.65 -14.58
CA ALA A 139 8.56 -4.06 -14.23
C ALA A 139 9.81 -4.92 -14.46
N LYS A 140 10.23 -5.69 -13.44
CA LYS A 140 10.97 -6.93 -13.64
C LYS A 140 9.98 -8.07 -13.87
#